data_AF-A0A7T8BBF2-F1
#
_entry.id   AF-A0A7T8BBF2-F1
#
_cell.length_a   1.000
_cell.length_b   1.000
_cell.length_c   1.000
_cell.angle_alpha   90.00
_cell.angle_beta   90.00
_cell.angle_gamma   90.00
#
_symmetry.space_group_name_H-M   'P 1'
#
loop_
_entity.id
_entity.type
_entity.pdbx_description
1 polymer ?
#
loop_
_entity_poly.entity_id
_entity_poly.type
_entity_poly.pdbx_seq_one_letter_code
_entity_poly.pdbx_strand_id
1 'polypeptide(L)'
;MKRRRGIVIVLLLSVNTAYGLDLSAMWNLGTISLDITPVNTSQLFEWDLSLFNLTLYDYYGNWGLSTAFFKTRSERGDSYVTLFPLEISFSSYYNRKFKRPLQAFLLAELDVGPKILPYLKAGVRVQVQSLIDYSYAPKAGLELSFDTMLRFRITVYADLGAAAYFFFKRQRRDLEEQIPEGYLRS
;
A
#
# COMPACT_ATOMS: atom_id res chain seq x y z
N MET A 1 -26.20 -21.14 9.01
CA MET A 1 -25.17 -20.99 7.95
C MET A 1 -24.54 -19.59 8.02
N LYS A 2 -23.37 -19.45 8.65
CA LYS A 2 -22.63 -18.18 8.68
C LYS A 2 -21.12 -18.44 8.52
N ARG A 3 -20.56 -17.77 7.51
CA ARG A 3 -19.17 -17.28 7.38
C ARG A 3 -18.05 -18.28 7.04
N ARG A 4 -18.06 -18.74 5.78
CA ARG A 4 -16.83 -19.14 5.05
C ARG A 4 -16.04 -17.91 4.55
N ARG A 5 -15.76 -16.93 5.41
CA ARG A 5 -15.00 -15.70 5.02
C ARG A 5 -13.72 -15.46 5.82
N GLY A 6 -13.28 -16.42 6.63
CA GLY A 6 -12.11 -16.28 7.50
C GLY A 6 -10.83 -16.98 7.03
N ILE A 7 -10.83 -17.75 5.95
CA ILE A 7 -9.75 -18.75 5.71
C ILE A 7 -8.41 -18.08 5.38
N VAL A 8 -8.40 -16.94 4.68
CA VAL A 8 -7.14 -16.26 4.31
C VAL A 8 -6.55 -15.47 5.50
N ILE A 9 -7.40 -14.89 6.35
CA ILE A 9 -6.96 -14.19 7.58
C ILE A 9 -6.51 -15.19 8.65
N VAL A 10 -7.13 -16.37 8.70
CA VAL A 10 -6.75 -17.46 9.62
C VAL A 10 -5.38 -18.04 9.28
N LEU A 11 -5.02 -18.16 8.00
CA LEU A 11 -3.70 -18.68 7.59
C LEU A 11 -2.53 -17.75 7.98
N LEU A 12 -2.75 -16.43 7.94
CA LEU A 12 -1.76 -15.43 8.38
C LEU A 12 -1.68 -15.33 9.92
N LEU A 13 -2.80 -15.49 10.63
CA LEU A 13 -2.83 -15.54 12.10
C LEU A 13 -2.25 -16.85 12.67
N SER A 14 -2.33 -17.96 11.93
CA SER A 14 -1.72 -19.23 12.35
C SER A 14 -0.18 -19.21 12.32
N VAL A 15 0.43 -18.39 11.47
CA VAL A 15 1.90 -18.20 11.48
C VAL A 15 2.33 -17.38 12.70
N ASN A 16 1.52 -16.39 13.11
CA ASN A 16 1.77 -15.57 14.30
C ASN A 16 1.80 -16.41 15.59
N THR A 17 0.87 -17.35 15.71
CA THR A 17 0.74 -18.25 16.88
C THR A 17 1.78 -19.37 16.91
N ALA A 18 2.27 -19.83 15.76
CA ALA A 18 3.27 -20.90 15.69
C ALA A 18 4.70 -20.46 16.07
N TYR A 19 5.04 -19.17 15.90
CA TYR A 19 6.41 -18.66 16.09
C TYR A 19 6.56 -17.61 17.20
N GLY A 20 5.48 -17.25 17.91
CA GLY A 20 5.56 -16.26 19.01
C GLY A 20 5.97 -14.86 18.55
N LEU A 21 5.78 -14.54 17.27
CA LEU A 21 6.01 -13.22 16.72
C LEU A 21 4.80 -12.34 17.07
N ASP A 22 5.02 -11.09 17.46
CA ASP A 22 3.94 -10.12 17.66
C ASP A 22 3.80 -9.30 16.37
N LEU A 23 3.09 -9.86 15.38
CA LEU A 23 2.91 -9.20 14.08
C LEU A 23 1.64 -8.35 14.05
N SER A 24 1.79 -7.10 13.60
CA SER A 24 0.69 -6.22 13.23
C SER A 24 0.42 -6.32 11.73
N ALA A 25 -0.75 -6.84 11.37
CA ALA A 25 -1.23 -6.84 9.99
C ALA A 25 -2.02 -5.56 9.70
N MET A 26 -1.70 -4.90 8.59
CA MET A 26 -2.42 -3.76 8.03
C MET A 26 -2.79 -4.05 6.59
N TRP A 27 -3.92 -3.50 6.13
CA TRP A 27 -4.33 -3.65 4.75
C TRP A 27 -4.86 -2.34 4.18
N ASN A 28 -4.83 -2.23 2.85
CA ASN A 28 -5.44 -1.13 2.13
C ASN A 28 -6.05 -1.60 0.80
N LEU A 29 -6.91 -0.78 0.19
CA LEU A 29 -7.69 -1.20 -0.99
C LEU A 29 -6.83 -1.28 -2.25
N GLY A 30 -5.75 -0.52 -2.30
CA GLY A 30 -4.85 -0.47 -3.43
C GLY A 30 -4.11 0.86 -3.47
N THR A 31 -2.95 0.88 -4.10
CA THR A 31 -2.14 2.10 -4.23
C THR A 31 -1.98 2.42 -5.70
N ILE A 32 -2.26 3.66 -6.09
CA ILE A 32 -1.86 4.20 -7.38
C ILE A 32 -0.57 4.99 -7.19
N SER A 33 0.40 4.80 -8.09
CA SER A 33 1.64 5.57 -8.10
C SER A 33 1.95 6.12 -9.47
N LEU A 34 2.58 7.28 -9.48
CA LEU A 34 3.04 7.99 -10.66
C LEU A 34 4.56 8.14 -10.56
N ASP A 35 5.25 7.63 -11.57
CA ASP A 35 6.71 7.62 -11.63
C ASP A 35 7.23 8.75 -12.51
N ILE A 36 8.11 9.58 -11.96
CA ILE A 36 8.78 10.68 -12.63
C ILE A 36 10.25 10.31 -12.79
N THR A 37 10.72 10.23 -14.04
CA THR A 37 12.12 9.94 -14.38
C THR A 37 12.82 11.23 -14.85
N PRO A 38 13.71 11.85 -14.05
CA PRO A 38 14.23 13.20 -14.34
C PRO A 38 15.09 13.34 -15.59
N VAL A 39 15.67 12.26 -16.09
CA VAL A 39 16.69 12.28 -17.16
C VAL A 39 16.09 12.07 -18.56
N ASN A 40 14.80 11.71 -18.65
CA ASN A 40 14.17 11.36 -19.93
C ASN A 40 13.01 12.32 -20.23
N THR A 41 13.32 13.44 -20.90
CA THR A 41 12.34 14.50 -21.25
C THR A 41 11.38 14.10 -22.37
N SER A 42 11.55 12.92 -22.99
CA SER A 42 10.76 12.45 -24.13
C SER A 42 9.80 11.30 -23.81
N GLN A 43 9.64 10.89 -22.54
CA GLN A 43 8.84 9.71 -22.19
C GLN A 43 7.50 10.00 -21.50
N LEU A 44 6.50 9.29 -22.02
CA LEU A 44 5.17 9.02 -21.48
C LEU A 44 5.21 8.81 -19.96
N PHE A 45 4.21 9.33 -19.25
CA PHE A 45 4.02 9.10 -17.82
C PHE A 45 4.01 7.59 -17.53
N GLU A 46 4.96 7.14 -16.69
CA GLU A 46 4.95 5.79 -16.13
C GLU A 46 4.08 5.79 -14.87
N TRP A 47 3.33 4.71 -14.68
CA TRP A 47 2.41 4.58 -13.57
C TRP A 47 2.34 3.12 -13.12
N ASP A 48 2.02 2.93 -11.84
CA ASP A 48 1.65 1.63 -11.33
C ASP A 48 0.34 1.69 -10.54
N LEU A 49 -0.37 0.57 -10.54
CA LEU A 49 -1.57 0.37 -9.75
C LEU A 49 -1.49 -0.98 -9.08
N SER A 50 -1.61 -0.99 -7.76
CA SER A 50 -1.71 -2.19 -6.94
C SER A 50 -3.10 -2.28 -6.33
N LEU A 51 -3.63 -3.50 -6.20
CA LEU A 51 -4.91 -3.79 -5.59
C LEU A 51 -4.74 -4.74 -4.40
N PHE A 52 -5.47 -4.45 -3.32
CA PHE A 52 -5.46 -5.19 -2.07
C PHE A 52 -4.05 -5.37 -1.50
N ASN A 53 -3.47 -4.28 -1.00
CA ASN A 53 -2.16 -4.36 -0.38
C ASN A 53 -2.31 -4.84 1.06
N LEU A 54 -1.51 -5.84 1.41
CA LEU A 54 -1.34 -6.35 2.75
C LEU A 54 0.07 -6.01 3.21
N THR A 55 0.20 -5.56 4.45
CA THR A 55 1.50 -5.31 5.08
C THR A 55 1.52 -5.93 6.46
N LEU A 56 2.50 -6.79 6.69
CA LEU A 56 2.81 -7.36 7.99
C LEU A 56 4.00 -6.59 8.54
N TYR A 57 3.87 -6.12 9.76
CA TYR A 57 4.96 -5.49 10.46
C TYR A 57 5.25 -6.23 11.76
N ASP A 58 6.53 -6.33 12.08
CA ASP A 58 6.94 -6.63 13.45
C ASP A 58 6.50 -5.47 14.35
N TYR A 59 5.78 -5.77 15.44
CA TYR A 59 5.28 -4.76 16.36
C TYR A 59 6.41 -4.08 17.14
N TYR A 60 7.44 -4.84 17.51
CA TYR A 60 8.61 -4.35 18.26
C TYR A 60 9.79 -4.04 17.34
N GLY A 61 9.79 -4.61 16.14
CA GLY A 61 10.79 -4.38 15.12
C GLY A 61 10.44 -3.30 14.11
N ASN A 62 11.47 -2.88 13.39
CA ASN A 62 11.35 -1.93 12.28
C ASN A 62 11.09 -2.63 10.93
N TRP A 63 11.04 -3.96 10.91
CA TRP A 63 10.84 -4.75 9.70
C TRP A 63 9.37 -4.82 9.29
N GLY A 64 9.14 -4.81 7.97
CA GLY A 64 7.85 -5.04 7.36
C GLY A 64 7.95 -5.86 6.09
N LEU A 65 6.98 -6.75 5.89
CA LEU A 65 6.77 -7.50 4.67
C LEU A 65 5.46 -7.03 4.05
N SER A 66 5.47 -6.61 2.79
CA SER A 66 4.27 -6.17 2.10
C SER A 66 4.07 -6.92 0.78
N THR A 67 2.82 -7.11 0.41
CA THR A 67 2.44 -7.73 -0.86
C THR A 67 1.10 -7.18 -1.35
N ALA A 68 0.84 -7.30 -2.64
CA ALA A 68 -0.43 -6.97 -3.27
C ALA A 68 -1.05 -8.21 -3.88
N PHE A 69 -2.37 -8.29 -4.01
CA PHE A 69 -2.97 -9.38 -4.78
C PHE A 69 -2.61 -9.25 -6.26
N PHE A 70 -2.67 -8.03 -6.76
CA PHE A 70 -2.47 -7.71 -8.17
C PHE A 70 -1.76 -6.38 -8.29
N LYS A 71 -0.82 -6.28 -9.23
CA LYS A 71 -0.19 -5.03 -9.62
C LYS A 71 -0.08 -4.95 -11.13
N THR A 72 -0.39 -3.79 -11.68
CA THR A 72 -0.13 -3.45 -13.08
C THR A 72 0.84 -2.27 -13.13
N ARG A 73 1.76 -2.29 -14.09
CA ARG A 73 2.72 -1.20 -14.34
C ARG A 73 2.73 -0.87 -15.82
N SER A 74 2.69 0.41 -16.15
CA SER A 74 2.96 0.91 -17.49
C SER A 74 4.39 1.40 -17.56
N GLU A 75 5.16 0.84 -18.48
CA GLU A 75 6.56 1.18 -18.68
C GLU A 75 6.85 1.32 -20.17
N ARG A 76 7.33 2.50 -20.60
CA ARG A 76 7.68 2.81 -22.00
C ARG A 76 6.59 2.47 -23.05
N GLY A 77 5.32 2.49 -22.65
CA GLY A 77 4.18 2.19 -23.52
C GLY A 77 3.72 0.72 -23.49
N ASP A 78 4.49 -0.16 -22.85
CA ASP A 78 4.06 -1.54 -22.57
C ASP A 78 3.39 -1.63 -21.19
N SER A 79 2.45 -2.57 -21.05
CA SER A 79 1.78 -2.86 -19.79
C SER A 79 2.21 -4.23 -19.27
N TYR A 80 2.54 -4.26 -17.99
CA TYR A 80 2.99 -5.44 -17.26
C TYR A 80 2.09 -5.71 -16.08
N VAL A 81 1.89 -6.99 -15.78
CA VAL A 81 1.10 -7.45 -14.64
C VAL A 81 1.95 -8.36 -13.77
N THR A 82 1.91 -8.13 -12.46
CA THR A 82 2.51 -8.98 -11.45
C THR A 82 1.44 -9.44 -10.46
N LEU A 83 1.43 -10.73 -10.15
CA LEU A 83 0.67 -11.30 -9.05
C LEU A 83 1.59 -11.46 -7.84
N PHE A 84 1.12 -11.05 -6.67
CA PHE A 84 1.86 -11.18 -5.41
C PHE A 84 3.28 -10.57 -5.46
N PRO A 85 3.44 -9.29 -5.87
CA PRO A 85 4.72 -8.62 -5.70
C PRO A 85 5.12 -8.66 -4.22
N LEU A 86 6.41 -8.84 -3.94
CA LEU A 86 6.92 -8.98 -2.58
C LEU A 86 7.80 -7.79 -2.25
N GLU A 87 7.52 -7.12 -1.13
CA GLU A 87 8.34 -6.02 -0.64
C GLU A 87 8.81 -6.32 0.77
N ILE A 88 10.10 -6.12 1.01
CA ILE A 88 10.68 -6.12 2.34
C ILE A 88 11.06 -4.68 2.64
N SER A 89 10.79 -4.25 3.87
CA SER A 89 10.99 -2.88 4.27
C SER A 89 11.52 -2.76 5.69
N PHE A 90 12.21 -1.65 5.94
CA PHE A 90 12.70 -1.24 7.23
C PHE A 90 12.26 0.20 7.50
N SER A 91 11.48 0.42 8.54
CA SER A 91 10.85 1.71 8.83
C SER A 91 11.36 2.37 10.11
N SER A 92 11.31 3.69 10.18
CA SER A 92 11.50 4.42 11.43
C SER A 92 10.40 4.11 12.45
N TYR A 93 10.73 4.27 13.73
CA TYR A 93 9.84 3.95 14.84
C TYR A 93 8.53 4.76 14.83
N TYR A 94 7.53 4.14 15.44
CA TYR A 94 6.16 4.59 15.60
C TYR A 94 6.06 5.99 16.23
N ASN A 95 5.44 6.95 15.53
CA ASN A 95 4.91 8.15 16.17
C ASN A 95 3.39 8.03 16.28
N ARG A 96 2.79 8.42 17.41
CA ARG A 96 1.34 8.31 17.69
C ARG A 96 0.44 8.93 16.61
N LYS A 97 0.95 9.91 15.84
CA LYS A 97 0.22 10.58 14.75
C LYS A 97 0.49 10.00 13.36
N PHE A 98 1.68 9.42 13.15
CA PHE A 98 2.11 8.91 11.85
C PHE A 98 2.85 7.59 12.06
N LYS A 99 2.26 6.50 11.57
CA LYS A 99 2.94 5.20 11.63
C LYS A 99 4.01 5.18 10.54
N ARG A 100 5.26 4.92 10.94
CA ARG A 100 6.37 4.55 10.04
C ARG A 100 6.59 5.58 8.93
N PRO A 101 6.87 6.85 9.29
CA PRO A 101 6.90 7.96 8.32
C PRO A 101 8.07 7.90 7.34
N LEU A 102 9.15 7.19 7.68
CA LEU A 102 10.30 6.97 6.82
C LEU A 102 10.51 5.46 6.68
N GLN A 103 10.68 4.98 5.46
CA GLN A 103 10.85 3.56 5.17
C GLN A 103 11.89 3.35 4.06
N ALA A 104 12.90 2.52 4.33
CA ALA A 104 13.72 1.91 3.29
C ALA A 104 13.03 0.62 2.82
N PHE A 105 13.11 0.31 1.53
CA PHE A 105 12.44 -0.87 0.98
C PHE A 105 13.22 -1.51 -0.16
N LEU A 106 12.92 -2.78 -0.38
CA LEU A 106 13.29 -3.58 -1.53
C LEU A 106 12.03 -4.31 -2.00
N LEU A 107 11.63 -4.06 -3.25
CA LEU A 107 10.48 -4.63 -3.92
C LEU A 107 10.97 -5.57 -5.02
N ALA A 108 10.39 -6.76 -5.07
CA ALA A 108 10.65 -7.78 -6.07
C ALA A 108 9.36 -8.20 -6.78
N GLU A 109 9.41 -8.21 -8.10
CA GLU A 109 8.28 -8.45 -8.99
C GLU A 109 8.71 -9.37 -10.13
N LEU A 110 7.76 -10.17 -10.61
CA LEU A 110 7.90 -10.95 -11.84
C LEU A 110 6.84 -10.47 -12.82
N ASP A 111 7.23 -9.49 -13.62
CA ASP A 111 6.32 -8.81 -14.53
C ASP A 111 6.01 -9.70 -15.73
N VAL A 112 4.72 -9.86 -16.01
CA VAL A 112 4.21 -10.59 -17.16
C VAL A 112 3.52 -9.60 -18.10
N GLY A 113 4.07 -9.44 -19.30
CA GLY A 113 3.52 -8.61 -20.37
C GLY A 113 3.85 -9.23 -21.73
N PRO A 114 4.31 -8.44 -22.73
CA PRO A 114 4.84 -8.99 -23.98
C PRO A 114 6.00 -9.98 -23.77
N LYS A 115 6.71 -9.84 -22.65
CA LYS A 115 7.77 -10.72 -22.17
C LYS A 115 7.65 -10.86 -20.64
N ILE A 116 8.24 -11.92 -20.09
CA ILE A 116 8.43 -12.07 -18.64
C ILE A 116 9.70 -11.30 -18.26
N LEU A 117 9.59 -10.39 -17.30
CA LEU A 117 10.69 -9.53 -16.85
C LEU A 117 10.82 -9.60 -15.32
N PRO A 118 11.93 -10.13 -14.78
CA PRO A 118 12.21 -9.95 -13.36
C PRO A 118 12.52 -8.48 -13.09
N TYR A 119 11.86 -7.92 -12.07
CA TYR A 119 11.98 -6.52 -11.72
C TYR A 119 12.25 -6.38 -10.22
N LEU A 120 13.27 -5.58 -9.90
CA LEU A 120 13.64 -5.21 -8.54
C LEU A 120 13.65 -3.70 -8.45
N LYS A 121 13.11 -3.16 -7.37
CA LYS A 121 13.14 -1.73 -7.05
C LYS A 121 13.55 -1.54 -5.60
N ALA A 122 14.55 -0.72 -5.35
CA ALA A 122 15.03 -0.43 -4.00
C ALA A 122 15.07 1.08 -3.78
N GLY A 123 14.77 1.52 -2.57
CA GLY A 123 14.75 2.95 -2.30
C GLY A 123 14.34 3.32 -0.90
N VAL A 124 14.03 4.60 -0.76
CA VAL A 124 13.51 5.19 0.46
C VAL A 124 12.22 5.92 0.15
N ARG A 125 11.26 5.86 1.07
CA ARG A 125 10.00 6.58 0.96
C ARG A 125 9.67 7.29 2.25
N VAL A 126 9.07 8.46 2.09
CA VAL A 126 8.42 9.20 3.16
C VAL A 126 6.92 9.04 2.96
N GLN A 127 6.23 8.59 4.00
CA GLN A 127 4.81 8.28 3.91
C GLN A 127 4.01 8.83 5.07
N VAL A 128 2.78 9.22 4.77
CA VAL A 128 1.73 9.49 5.74
C VAL A 128 0.83 8.28 5.76
N GLN A 129 0.83 7.57 6.89
CA GLN A 129 -0.05 6.43 7.13
C GLN A 129 -0.76 6.61 8.47
N SER A 130 -2.08 6.46 8.45
CA SER A 130 -2.93 6.51 9.63
C SER A 130 -3.76 5.23 9.70
N LEU A 131 -3.92 4.67 10.90
CA LEU A 131 -4.75 3.50 11.11
C LEU A 131 -6.19 3.95 11.34
N ILE A 132 -7.13 3.35 10.63
CA ILE A 132 -8.57 3.49 10.87
C ILE A 132 -9.04 2.22 11.63
N ASP A 133 -10.31 1.85 11.52
CA ASP A 133 -10.86 0.62 12.08
C ASP A 133 -10.42 -0.62 11.29
N TYR A 134 -10.49 -1.79 11.95
CA TYR A 134 -10.23 -3.09 11.34
C TYR A 134 -8.86 -3.22 10.66
N SER A 135 -7.84 -2.54 11.20
CA SER A 135 -6.47 -2.52 10.66
C SER A 135 -6.35 -1.99 9.23
N TYR A 136 -7.37 -1.28 8.73
CA TYR A 136 -7.29 -0.57 7.47
C TYR A 136 -6.39 0.67 7.65
N ALA A 137 -5.39 0.82 6.79
CA ALA A 137 -4.38 1.87 6.94
C ALA A 137 -4.08 2.55 5.59
N PRO A 138 -4.86 3.58 5.20
CA PRO A 138 -4.56 4.35 4.01
C PRO A 138 -3.18 4.99 4.11
N LYS A 139 -2.49 5.03 2.97
CA LYS A 139 -1.16 5.61 2.85
C LYS A 139 -1.08 6.56 1.65
N ALA A 140 -0.29 7.61 1.80
CA ALA A 140 0.15 8.43 0.69
C ALA A 140 1.58 8.89 0.96
N GLY A 141 2.36 9.14 -0.08
CA GLY A 141 3.75 9.49 0.13
C GLY A 141 4.54 9.79 -1.12
N LEU A 142 5.82 10.00 -0.89
CA LEU A 142 6.84 10.24 -1.89
C LEU A 142 7.94 9.19 -1.71
N GLU A 143 8.39 8.63 -2.82
CA GLU A 143 9.42 7.61 -2.90
C GLU A 143 10.55 8.07 -3.83
N LEU A 144 11.78 7.77 -3.43
CA LEU A 144 12.99 7.92 -4.23
C LEU A 144 13.60 6.52 -4.38
N SER A 145 13.78 6.06 -5.62
CA SER A 145 14.19 4.67 -5.84
C SER A 145 15.03 4.47 -7.10
N PHE A 146 15.70 3.32 -7.14
CA PHE A 146 16.38 2.78 -8.30
C PHE A 146 15.78 1.43 -8.66
N ASP A 147 15.64 1.19 -9.97
CA ASP A 147 15.16 -0.09 -10.49
C ASP A 147 16.31 -0.97 -11.02
N THR A 148 15.97 -2.16 -11.53
CA THR A 148 16.92 -3.11 -12.15
C THR A 148 17.69 -2.53 -13.33
N MET A 149 17.18 -1.47 -13.96
CA MET A 149 17.82 -0.77 -15.06
C MET A 149 18.66 0.42 -14.57
N LEU A 150 18.87 0.52 -13.24
CA LEU A 150 19.57 1.62 -12.57
C LEU A 150 18.95 2.99 -12.84
N ARG A 151 17.66 3.04 -13.21
CA ARG A 151 16.97 4.32 -13.40
C ARG A 151 16.54 4.89 -12.06
N PHE A 152 16.91 6.15 -11.84
CA PHE A 152 16.41 6.93 -10.71
C PHE A 152 14.96 7.36 -10.96
N ARG A 153 14.08 7.06 -9.99
CA ARG A 153 12.65 7.39 -10.03
C ARG A 153 12.28 8.25 -8.83
N ILE A 154 11.44 9.25 -9.08
CA ILE A 154 10.69 9.97 -8.05
C ILE A 154 9.24 9.54 -8.20
N THR A 155 8.71 8.85 -7.19
CA THR A 155 7.37 8.28 -7.24
C THR A 155 6.47 8.99 -6.24
N VAL A 156 5.31 9.44 -6.68
CA VAL A 156 4.24 9.92 -5.80
C VAL A 156 3.12 8.90 -5.80
N TYR A 157 2.63 8.52 -4.61
CA TYR A 157 1.60 7.48 -4.51
C TYR A 157 0.53 7.80 -3.47
N ALA A 158 -0.65 7.25 -3.68
CA ALA A 158 -1.80 7.39 -2.79
C ALA A 158 -2.68 6.13 -2.79
N ASP A 159 -3.28 5.83 -1.64
CA ASP A 159 -4.23 4.74 -1.49
C ASP A 159 -5.58 5.09 -2.13
N LEU A 160 -6.11 4.18 -2.95
CA LEU A 160 -7.44 4.29 -3.58
C LEU A 160 -8.55 4.38 -2.53
N GLY A 161 -8.38 3.68 -1.42
CA GLY A 161 -9.33 3.70 -0.32
C GLY A 161 -9.30 5.01 0.48
N ALA A 162 -8.21 5.77 0.45
CA ALA A 162 -8.19 7.12 1.03
C ALA A 162 -9.18 8.03 0.30
N ALA A 163 -9.19 7.99 -1.04
CA ALA A 163 -10.16 8.74 -1.85
C ALA A 163 -11.60 8.32 -1.53
N ALA A 164 -11.87 7.01 -1.46
CA ALA A 164 -13.17 6.49 -1.06
C ALA A 164 -13.55 6.92 0.37
N TYR A 165 -12.63 6.82 1.33
CA TYR A 165 -12.84 7.21 2.72
C TYR A 165 -13.17 8.70 2.86
N PHE A 166 -12.41 9.59 2.20
CA PHE A 166 -12.70 11.03 2.23
C PHE A 166 -14.03 11.35 1.56
N PHE A 167 -14.38 10.66 0.48
CA PHE A 167 -15.69 10.78 -0.16
C PHE A 167 -16.82 10.37 0.79
N PHE A 168 -16.74 9.20 1.42
CA PHE A 168 -17.76 8.72 2.36
C PHE A 168 -17.84 9.55 3.64
N LYS A 169 -16.70 10.01 4.17
CA LYS A 169 -16.65 10.90 5.34
C LYS A 169 -17.33 12.24 5.07
N ARG A 170 -17.15 12.79 3.86
CA ARG A 170 -17.83 14.02 3.43
C ARG A 170 -19.34 13.79 3.33
N GLN A 171 -19.79 12.74 2.64
CA GLN A 171 -21.22 12.42 2.54
C GLN A 171 -21.87 12.21 3.92
N ARG A 172 -21.18 11.53 4.85
CA ARG A 172 -21.68 11.34 6.20
C ARG A 172 -21.86 12.67 6.95
N ARG A 173 -20.90 13.58 6.83
CA ARG A 173 -20.99 14.90 7.47
C ARG A 173 -22.13 15.73 6.89
N ASP A 174 -22.30 15.71 5.56
CA ASP A 174 -23.41 16.38 4.89
C ASP A 174 -24.78 15.80 5.32
N LEU A 175 -24.85 14.49 5.62
CA LEU A 175 -26.03 13.83 6.16
C LEU A 175 -26.28 14.16 7.64
N GLU A 176 -25.24 14.20 8.47
CA GLU A 176 -25.35 14.56 9.90
C GLU A 176 -25.76 16.03 10.08
N GLU A 177 -25.33 16.93 9.20
CA GLU A 177 -25.75 18.34 9.17
C GLU A 177 -27.21 18.53 8.67
N GLN A 178 -27.81 17.51 8.05
CA GLN A 178 -29.20 17.52 7.57
C GLN A 178 -30.21 16.90 8.55
N ILE A 179 -29.77 16.25 9.62
CA ILE A 179 -30.66 15.66 10.64
C ILE A 179 -30.99 16.73 11.69
N PRO A 180 -32.26 17.14 11.87
CA PRO A 180 -32.64 18.07 12.93
C PRO A 180 -32.30 17.46 14.31
N GLU A 181 -31.80 18.27 15.24
CA GLU A 181 -31.30 17.87 16.58
C GLU A 181 -32.28 17.00 17.41
N GLY A 182 -33.56 16.93 17.04
CA GLY A 182 -34.59 16.14 17.72
C GLY A 182 -34.59 14.62 17.46
N TYR A 183 -33.83 14.10 16.48
CA TYR A 183 -33.87 12.67 16.11
C TYR A 183 -32.70 11.81 16.62
N LEU A 184 -31.73 12.39 17.32
CA LEU A 184 -30.54 11.67 17.82
C LEU A 184 -30.67 11.11 19.25
N ARG A 185 -31.88 11.13 19.85
CA ARG A 185 -32.12 10.70 21.24
C ARG A 185 -33.20 9.61 21.44
N SER A 186 -33.57 8.87 20.40
CA SER A 186 -34.48 7.71 20.51
C SER A 186 -33.75 6.40 20.31
#